data_AF-A0AAU0XLX7-F1
#
_entry.id   AF-A0AAU0XLX7-F1
#
_cell.length_a   1.000
_cell.length_b   1.000
_cell.length_c   1.000
_cell.angle_alpha   90.00
_cell.angle_beta   90.00
_cell.angle_gamma   90.00
#
_symmetry.space_group_name_H-M   'P 1'
#
loop_
_entity.id
_entity.type
_entity.pdbx_description
1 polymer ?
#
loop_
_entity_poly.entity_id
_entity_poly.type
_entity_poly.pdbx_seq_one_letter_code
_entity_poly.pdbx_strand_id
1 'polypeptide(L)'
;MALVGVGGWFAGSQMQSPADAAAAHQAPKAGPVTAAVERRSLTASVVAQGSVEFASPQSLLLAGPVGPPDGGSGASGSTDDVVQRVTKAPVAGSEVKEGDVLMQVSGRPVLVLRGSVPMYRTLGPGTSGDDVKQLEQALARLGFNSGGTTGNYGQGDATAVSRLYRSKGFHAQEPGVTDKQQLGTLEAAVTSAQQAMLAARNPGSGSGGSGGGTGGESGRLQLKAAQQQLDAADAALLAFQAGYGTKVPAGEVVFLPDLPARLDKVSVKIGDTPSGPVGTVTSSKVVVQAVVPSNDAKLLHKGMTAQVEPPDGKKVEGELVALGGDVPKNDAGNGENPAGTSGGGGDDASAPVPVQISVPSGELTKNANGSAKVTIKVGASDGDVLTVPVAALHTSADGQAKVQVLRGSKVVDVAVKAGLSAEGQVEITPSGDALKEGDQVVVGQ
;
A
#
# COMPACT_ATOMS: atom_id res chain seq x y z
N MET A 1 -85.16 -63.30 63.75
CA MET A 1 -85.48 -62.86 62.38
C MET A 1 -84.79 -61.51 62.17
N ALA A 2 -83.73 -61.27 61.41
CA ALA A 2 -82.91 -62.02 60.44
C ALA A 2 -81.53 -61.27 60.35
N LEU A 3 -80.39 -61.93 60.59
CA LEU A 3 -79.32 -62.28 59.61
C LEU A 3 -79.28 -61.49 58.28
N VAL A 4 -78.13 -60.88 57.97
CA VAL A 4 -77.25 -61.09 56.78
C VAL A 4 -76.38 -59.85 56.54
N GLY A 5 -75.08 -60.05 56.27
CA GLY A 5 -74.29 -59.10 55.45
C GLY A 5 -72.89 -58.69 55.91
N VAL A 6 -72.02 -59.62 56.31
CA VAL A 6 -70.57 -59.37 56.43
C VAL A 6 -69.84 -60.41 55.57
N GLY A 7 -69.28 -59.99 54.44
CA GLY A 7 -68.59 -60.93 53.54
C GLY A 7 -68.25 -60.35 52.18
N GLY A 8 -67.50 -59.24 52.13
CA GLY A 8 -67.10 -58.66 50.83
C GLY A 8 -66.04 -57.57 50.87
N TRP A 9 -65.19 -57.50 51.91
CA TRP A 9 -64.25 -56.38 52.07
C TRP A 9 -62.86 -56.80 52.58
N PHE A 10 -62.29 -57.87 52.03
CA PHE A 10 -60.92 -58.30 52.40
C PHE A 10 -60.03 -58.79 51.25
N ALA A 11 -60.45 -58.64 49.98
CA ALA A 11 -59.69 -59.14 48.82
C ALA A 11 -59.28 -58.02 47.83
N GLY A 12 -58.92 -56.83 48.33
CA GLY A 12 -58.63 -55.66 47.48
C GLY A 12 -57.35 -54.87 47.79
N SER A 13 -56.53 -55.26 48.78
CA SER A 13 -55.40 -54.44 49.23
C SER A 13 -54.01 -54.88 48.75
N GLN A 14 -53.92 -55.81 47.79
CA GLN A 14 -52.65 -56.41 47.34
C GLN A 14 -52.56 -56.54 45.80
N MET A 15 -53.19 -55.63 45.05
CA MET A 15 -52.94 -55.51 43.61
C MET A 15 -52.61 -54.05 43.28
N GLN A 16 -51.33 -53.77 43.17
CA GLN A 16 -50.83 -52.53 42.61
C GLN A 16 -51.11 -52.58 41.11
N SER A 17 -51.95 -51.68 40.60
CA SER A 17 -52.36 -51.74 39.20
C SER A 17 -51.16 -51.47 38.28
N PRO A 18 -51.14 -52.02 37.05
CA PRO A 18 -50.12 -51.65 36.06
C PRO A 18 -50.08 -50.13 35.78
N ALA A 19 -51.18 -49.42 36.02
CA ALA A 19 -51.25 -47.96 35.91
C ALA A 19 -50.56 -47.24 37.10
N ASP A 20 -50.60 -47.82 38.31
CA ASP A 20 -49.87 -47.29 39.48
C ASP A 20 -48.37 -47.58 39.41
N ALA A 21 -47.96 -48.70 38.79
CA ALA A 21 -46.56 -49.00 38.49
C ALA A 21 -45.97 -48.07 37.41
N ALA A 22 -46.78 -47.66 36.43
CA ALA A 22 -46.41 -46.65 35.45
C ALA A 22 -46.32 -45.23 36.05
N ALA A 23 -47.16 -44.89 37.03
CA ALA A 23 -47.13 -43.61 37.74
C ALA A 23 -45.95 -43.50 38.73
N ALA A 24 -45.38 -44.62 39.17
CA ALA A 24 -44.18 -44.66 40.02
C ALA A 24 -42.89 -44.31 39.26
N HIS A 25 -42.91 -44.31 37.93
CA HIS A 25 -41.82 -43.77 37.12
C HIS A 25 -41.90 -42.24 37.16
N GLN A 26 -41.26 -41.63 38.16
CA GLN A 26 -40.94 -40.21 38.10
C GLN A 26 -40.19 -39.96 36.79
N ALA A 27 -40.71 -39.05 35.95
CA ALA A 27 -39.99 -38.62 34.77
C ALA A 27 -38.57 -38.20 35.21
N PRO A 28 -37.50 -38.66 34.54
CA PRO A 28 -36.16 -38.25 34.90
C PRO A 28 -36.15 -36.71 34.90
N LYS A 29 -35.70 -36.12 35.99
CA LYS A 29 -35.56 -34.66 36.08
C LYS A 29 -34.73 -34.22 34.89
N ALA A 30 -35.23 -33.29 34.09
CA ALA A 30 -34.51 -32.74 32.96
C ALA A 30 -33.12 -32.31 33.44
N GLY A 31 -32.08 -32.92 32.86
CA GLY A 31 -30.70 -32.54 33.12
C GLY A 31 -30.36 -31.24 32.39
N PRO A 32 -29.31 -30.53 32.83
CA PRO A 32 -28.85 -29.33 32.14
C PRO A 32 -28.45 -29.65 30.69
N VAL A 33 -28.71 -28.72 29.78
CA VAL A 33 -28.22 -28.79 28.40
C VAL A 33 -26.74 -28.42 28.42
N THR A 34 -25.88 -29.35 28.00
CA THR A 34 -24.42 -29.14 27.99
C THR A 34 -23.84 -29.11 26.59
N ALA A 35 -22.70 -28.44 26.45
CA ALA A 35 -21.83 -28.45 25.28
C ALA A 35 -20.40 -28.81 25.69
N ALA A 36 -19.65 -29.47 24.81
CA ALA A 36 -18.25 -29.77 25.07
C ALA A 36 -17.37 -28.52 24.92
N VAL A 37 -16.36 -28.40 25.77
CA VAL A 37 -15.23 -27.48 25.56
C VAL A 37 -14.39 -28.03 24.41
N GLU A 38 -14.15 -27.22 23.39
CA GLU A 38 -13.37 -27.61 22.21
C GLU A 38 -12.05 -26.86 22.15
N ARG A 39 -11.04 -27.43 21.46
CA ARG A 39 -9.87 -26.67 20.99
C ARG A 39 -10.03 -26.34 19.53
N ARG A 40 -10.06 -25.05 19.21
CA ARG A 40 -10.11 -24.57 17.82
C ARG A 40 -9.55 -23.17 17.70
N SER A 41 -9.06 -22.84 16.52
CA SER A 41 -8.80 -21.45 16.15
C SER A 41 -10.11 -20.68 15.97
N LEU A 42 -10.21 -19.49 16.55
CA LEU A 42 -11.30 -18.55 16.31
C LEU A 42 -10.83 -17.43 15.38
N THR A 43 -11.71 -17.01 14.46
CA THR A 43 -11.49 -15.82 13.63
C THR A 43 -12.72 -14.93 13.71
N ALA A 44 -12.57 -13.76 14.32
CA ALA A 44 -13.61 -12.74 14.29
C ALA A 44 -13.57 -12.05 12.93
N SER A 45 -14.74 -11.88 12.31
CA SER A 45 -14.87 -11.22 11.03
C SER A 45 -16.08 -10.32 10.96
N VAL A 46 -15.95 -9.22 10.22
CA VAL A 46 -17.05 -8.34 9.85
C VAL A 46 -17.47 -8.69 8.43
N VAL A 47 -18.77 -8.92 8.22
CA VAL A 47 -19.33 -9.26 6.91
C VAL A 47 -20.14 -8.09 6.38
N ALA A 48 -19.88 -7.70 5.14
CA ALA A 48 -20.61 -6.64 4.44
C ALA A 48 -20.93 -7.07 3.00
N GLN A 49 -21.91 -6.38 2.40
CA GLN A 49 -22.15 -6.45 0.96
C GLN A 49 -21.50 -5.23 0.30
N GLY A 50 -20.85 -5.44 -0.84
CA GLY A 50 -20.18 -4.39 -1.58
C GLY A 50 -20.38 -4.47 -3.09
N SER A 51 -20.06 -3.38 -3.78
CA SER A 51 -19.94 -3.31 -5.24
C SER A 51 -18.49 -3.51 -5.65
N VAL A 52 -18.29 -4.33 -6.69
CA VAL A 52 -17.00 -4.54 -7.32
C VAL A 52 -16.88 -3.53 -8.46
N GLU A 53 -15.91 -2.64 -8.40
CA GLU A 53 -15.75 -1.55 -9.36
C GLU A 53 -14.31 -1.49 -9.85
N PHE A 54 -14.10 -0.97 -11.07
CA PHE A 54 -12.75 -0.56 -11.46
C PHE A 54 -12.35 0.64 -10.61
N ALA A 55 -11.06 0.73 -10.29
CA ALA A 55 -10.52 1.94 -9.66
C ALA A 55 -10.90 3.18 -10.50
N SER A 56 -11.25 4.26 -9.80
CA SER A 56 -11.72 5.49 -10.45
C SER A 56 -10.71 5.98 -11.49
N PRO A 57 -11.15 6.46 -12.66
CA PRO A 57 -10.25 6.93 -13.70
C PRO A 57 -9.32 8.03 -13.17
N GLN A 58 -8.01 7.87 -13.37
CA GLN A 58 -7.01 8.86 -13.01
C GLN A 58 -6.77 9.82 -14.17
N SER A 59 -6.85 11.12 -13.91
CA SER A 59 -6.49 12.14 -14.89
C SER A 59 -4.98 12.14 -15.15
N LEU A 60 -4.58 12.13 -16.41
CA LEU A 60 -3.20 12.28 -16.83
C LEU A 60 -2.89 13.75 -17.08
N LEU A 61 -1.87 14.26 -16.39
CA LEU A 61 -1.37 15.63 -16.52
C LEU A 61 0.13 15.59 -16.79
N LEU A 62 0.61 16.53 -17.61
CA LEU A 62 2.03 16.78 -17.72
C LEU A 62 2.47 17.69 -16.56
N ALA A 63 3.54 17.30 -15.89
CA ALA A 63 4.06 18.02 -14.72
C ALA A 63 4.80 19.33 -15.06
N GLY A 64 4.78 19.74 -16.33
CA GLY A 64 5.49 20.91 -16.82
C GLY A 64 5.85 20.78 -18.30
N PRO A 65 6.73 21.66 -18.81
CA PRO A 65 7.19 21.57 -20.18
C PRO A 65 7.93 20.26 -20.45
N VAL A 66 7.67 19.67 -21.61
CA VAL A 66 8.53 18.65 -22.23
C VAL A 66 9.80 19.35 -22.71
N GLY A 67 10.97 18.69 -22.67
CA GLY A 67 12.25 19.34 -22.99
C GLY A 67 12.32 19.92 -24.41
N PRO A 68 13.39 20.67 -24.72
CA PRO A 68 13.57 21.26 -26.04
C PRO A 68 13.69 20.15 -27.12
N PRO A 69 13.26 20.41 -28.37
CA PRO A 69 13.40 19.45 -29.47
C PRO A 69 14.85 19.01 -29.69
N ASP A 70 15.01 17.74 -30.09
CA ASP A 70 16.32 17.16 -30.41
C ASP A 70 17.00 17.95 -31.54
N GLY A 71 18.30 18.28 -31.37
CA GLY A 71 19.11 18.95 -32.39
C GLY A 71 19.00 20.49 -32.42
N GLY A 72 18.23 21.10 -31.52
CA GLY A 72 18.31 22.54 -31.28
C GLY A 72 19.58 22.86 -30.50
N SER A 73 20.58 23.46 -31.15
CA SER A 73 21.62 24.27 -30.47
C SER A 73 20.99 25.50 -29.84
N GLY A 74 20.05 25.31 -28.93
CA GLY A 74 19.48 26.35 -28.11
C GLY A 74 20.51 26.70 -27.06
N ALA A 75 21.12 27.88 -27.21
CA ALA A 75 21.77 28.57 -26.12
C ALA A 75 20.91 28.52 -24.86
N SER A 76 21.55 28.67 -23.70
CA SER A 76 20.96 28.87 -22.38
C SER A 76 20.07 30.13 -22.31
N GLY A 77 19.06 30.21 -23.16
CA GLY A 77 17.96 31.17 -23.17
C GLY A 77 16.70 30.43 -22.77
N SER A 78 15.91 31.09 -21.93
CA SER A 78 14.69 30.58 -21.29
C SER A 78 13.87 29.65 -22.19
N THR A 79 13.61 28.44 -21.69
CA THR A 79 12.69 27.44 -22.27
C THR A 79 11.23 27.92 -22.36
N ASP A 80 10.92 29.11 -21.85
CA ASP A 80 9.57 29.64 -21.73
C ASP A 80 8.93 30.03 -23.08
N ASP A 81 9.72 30.24 -24.15
CA ASP A 81 9.21 30.71 -25.44
C ASP A 81 9.09 29.62 -26.52
N VAL A 82 9.50 28.38 -26.25
CA VAL A 82 9.30 27.29 -27.22
C VAL A 82 7.87 26.77 -27.10
N VAL A 83 7.01 27.19 -28.03
CA VAL A 83 5.62 26.71 -28.11
C VAL A 83 5.60 25.18 -28.22
N GLN A 84 5.11 24.53 -27.17
CA GLN A 84 4.98 23.08 -27.13
C GLN A 84 3.86 22.64 -28.06
N ARG A 85 4.12 21.63 -28.89
CA ARG A 85 3.10 21.03 -29.76
C ARG A 85 3.09 19.53 -29.65
N VAL A 86 1.91 18.94 -29.48
CA VAL A 86 1.73 17.51 -29.61
C VAL A 86 2.06 17.09 -31.04
N THR A 87 3.09 16.28 -31.21
CA THR A 87 3.56 15.76 -32.50
C THR A 87 3.09 14.33 -32.74
N LYS A 88 2.81 13.59 -31.67
CA LYS A 88 2.13 12.30 -31.70
C LYS A 88 1.17 12.22 -30.52
N ALA A 89 -0.13 12.13 -30.79
CA ALA A 89 -1.14 12.03 -29.73
C ALA A 89 -1.24 10.60 -29.16
N PRO A 90 -1.67 10.44 -27.90
CA PRO A 90 -2.04 9.15 -27.36
C PRO A 90 -3.20 8.50 -28.12
N VAL A 91 -3.35 7.17 -28.01
CA VAL A 91 -4.42 6.41 -28.66
C VAL A 91 -5.43 5.93 -27.62
N ALA A 92 -6.69 6.38 -27.71
CA ALA A 92 -7.73 5.92 -26.81
C ALA A 92 -7.97 4.40 -26.94
N GLY A 93 -8.24 3.76 -25.81
CA GLY A 93 -8.43 2.33 -25.67
C GLY A 93 -7.14 1.51 -25.57
N SER A 94 -5.96 2.09 -25.80
CA SER A 94 -4.69 1.35 -25.77
C SER A 94 -4.26 0.99 -24.35
N GLU A 95 -3.64 -0.18 -24.20
CA GLU A 95 -2.92 -0.56 -23.00
C GLU A 95 -1.54 0.11 -23.01
N VAL A 96 -1.14 0.67 -21.87
CA VAL A 96 0.14 1.34 -21.67
C VAL A 96 0.92 0.59 -20.59
N LYS A 97 2.15 0.21 -20.91
CA LYS A 97 3.06 -0.52 -20.02
C LYS A 97 4.17 0.39 -19.51
N GLU A 98 4.86 -0.08 -18.48
CA GLU A 98 6.03 0.62 -17.94
C GLU A 98 7.11 0.75 -19.03
N GLY A 99 7.61 1.96 -19.22
CA GLY A 99 8.59 2.33 -20.24
C GLY A 99 7.99 2.66 -21.62
N ASP A 100 6.68 2.61 -21.81
CA ASP A 100 6.08 2.99 -23.10
C ASP A 100 6.10 4.50 -23.33
N VAL A 101 6.11 4.89 -24.61
CA VAL A 101 5.96 6.28 -25.06
C VAL A 101 4.48 6.55 -25.24
N LEU A 102 3.88 7.31 -24.31
CA LEU A 102 2.47 7.67 -24.34
C LEU A 102 2.14 8.62 -25.49
N MET A 103 2.97 9.65 -25.64
CA MET A 103 2.83 10.69 -26.65
C MET A 103 4.17 11.34 -26.95
N GLN A 104 4.19 12.21 -27.97
CA GLN A 104 5.34 13.06 -28.26
C GLN A 104 4.93 14.52 -28.29
N VAL A 105 5.76 15.36 -27.70
CA VAL A 105 5.60 16.82 -27.69
C VAL A 105 6.87 17.43 -28.26
N SER A 106 6.73 18.17 -29.35
CA SER A 106 7.86 18.79 -30.07
C SER A 106 8.98 17.79 -30.39
N GLY A 107 8.63 16.56 -30.79
CA GLY A 107 9.58 15.48 -31.09
C GLY A 107 10.20 14.79 -29.88
N ARG A 108 9.92 15.23 -28.65
CA ARG A 108 10.39 14.61 -27.41
C ARG A 108 9.35 13.64 -26.84
N PRO A 109 9.77 12.51 -26.24
CA PRO A 109 8.85 11.50 -25.73
C PRO A 109 8.27 11.90 -24.37
N VAL A 110 7.01 11.53 -24.14
CA VAL A 110 6.43 11.45 -22.80
C VAL A 110 6.36 9.97 -22.42
N LEU A 111 7.23 9.54 -21.51
CA LEU A 111 7.37 8.17 -21.04
C LEU A 111 6.44 7.89 -19.86
N VAL A 112 5.95 6.66 -19.76
CA VAL A 112 5.12 6.22 -18.63
C VAL A 112 5.92 5.28 -17.75
N LEU A 113 6.06 5.64 -16.48
CA LEU A 113 6.79 4.85 -15.49
C LEU A 113 5.89 4.49 -14.30
N ARG A 114 6.20 3.40 -13.60
CA ARG A 114 5.44 3.04 -12.39
C ARG A 114 5.94 3.85 -11.20
N GLY A 115 5.03 4.53 -10.50
CA GLY A 115 5.32 5.35 -9.33
C GLY A 115 4.07 6.04 -8.80
N SER A 116 4.03 6.29 -7.49
CA SER A 116 2.92 6.96 -6.80
C SER A 116 3.15 8.44 -6.59
N VAL A 117 4.40 8.92 -6.70
CA VAL A 117 4.73 10.34 -6.59
C VAL A 117 4.66 10.96 -7.99
N PRO A 118 3.86 12.01 -8.23
CA PRO A 118 3.87 12.68 -9.53
C PRO A 118 5.21 13.40 -9.75
N MET A 119 5.63 13.57 -11.01
CA MET A 119 6.69 14.51 -11.33
C MET A 119 6.24 15.93 -10.93
N TYR A 120 7.16 16.76 -10.45
CA TYR A 120 6.90 18.18 -10.16
C TYR A 120 8.10 19.09 -10.47
N ARG A 121 9.21 18.51 -10.94
CA ARG A 121 10.45 19.23 -11.30
C ARG A 121 11.28 18.40 -12.27
N THR A 122 12.25 19.04 -12.90
CA THR A 122 13.28 18.36 -13.70
C THR A 122 14.20 17.56 -12.77
N LEU A 123 14.47 16.30 -13.11
CA LEU A 123 15.43 15.44 -12.41
C LEU A 123 16.78 15.47 -13.12
N GLY A 124 17.86 15.38 -12.36
CA GLY A 124 19.21 15.42 -12.90
C GLY A 124 20.27 15.40 -11.80
N PRO A 125 21.57 15.39 -12.16
CA PRO A 125 22.65 15.29 -11.20
C PRO A 125 22.54 16.33 -10.07
N GLY A 126 22.64 15.85 -8.83
CA GLY A 126 22.50 16.67 -7.61
C GLY A 126 21.06 16.81 -7.08
N THR A 127 20.05 16.27 -7.77
CA THR A 127 18.68 16.19 -7.24
C THR A 127 18.51 14.99 -6.31
N SER A 128 17.72 15.16 -5.23
CA SER A 128 17.42 14.08 -4.28
C SER A 128 15.95 14.12 -3.86
N GLY A 129 15.34 12.96 -3.64
CA GLY A 129 13.94 12.85 -3.20
C GLY A 129 13.28 11.52 -3.58
N ASP A 130 11.99 11.40 -3.22
CA ASP A 130 11.18 10.23 -3.53
C ASP A 130 10.91 10.09 -5.04
N ASP A 131 10.85 11.22 -5.76
CA ASP A 131 10.75 11.29 -7.23
C ASP A 131 11.98 10.68 -7.92
N VAL A 132 13.17 10.92 -7.38
CA VAL A 132 14.43 10.29 -7.82
C VAL A 132 14.42 8.79 -7.50
N LYS A 133 14.03 8.44 -6.26
CA LYS A 133 14.01 7.04 -5.81
C LYS A 133 13.08 6.17 -6.66
N GLN A 134 11.89 6.66 -7.01
CA GLN A 134 10.98 5.91 -7.87
C GLN A 134 11.49 5.84 -9.33
N LEU A 135 12.20 6.86 -9.82
CA LEU A 135 12.85 6.82 -11.13
C LEU A 135 13.91 5.72 -11.17
N GLU A 136 14.80 5.67 -10.17
CA GLU A 136 15.81 4.61 -10.00
C GLU A 136 15.15 3.22 -9.97
N GLN A 137 14.05 3.06 -9.21
CA GLN A 137 13.31 1.80 -9.15
C GLN A 137 12.68 1.42 -10.49
N ALA A 138 12.13 2.39 -11.24
CA ALA A 138 11.60 2.16 -12.58
C ALA A 138 12.69 1.76 -13.56
N LEU A 139 13.83 2.45 -13.54
CA LEU A 139 15.02 2.11 -14.33
C LEU A 139 15.49 0.68 -14.03
N ALA A 140 15.56 0.29 -12.75
CA ALA A 140 15.91 -1.06 -12.34
C ALA A 140 14.93 -2.12 -12.87
N ARG A 141 13.60 -1.88 -12.75
CA ARG A 141 12.57 -2.78 -13.30
C ARG A 141 12.65 -2.94 -14.82
N LEU A 142 13.03 -1.86 -15.51
CA LEU A 142 13.21 -1.84 -16.96
C LEU A 142 14.57 -2.38 -17.42
N GLY A 143 15.45 -2.78 -16.49
CA GLY A 143 16.77 -3.34 -16.78
C GLY A 143 17.87 -2.30 -17.04
N PHE A 144 17.60 -1.01 -16.78
CA PHE A 144 18.60 0.06 -16.86
C PHE A 144 19.24 0.28 -15.49
N ASN A 145 20.31 -0.45 -15.20
CA ASN A 145 20.98 -0.36 -13.90
C ASN A 145 21.65 1.02 -13.71
N SER A 146 21.25 1.75 -12.67
CA SER A 146 21.82 3.03 -12.24
C SER A 146 22.87 2.93 -11.12
N GLY A 147 23.11 1.73 -10.58
CA GLY A 147 24.04 1.49 -9.48
C GLY A 147 23.38 1.43 -8.09
N GLY A 148 22.07 1.64 -7.99
CA GLY A 148 21.30 1.48 -6.74
C GLY A 148 20.02 2.31 -6.74
N THR A 149 19.22 2.17 -5.67
CA THR A 149 18.06 3.03 -5.40
C THR A 149 18.32 3.89 -4.18
N THR A 150 19.14 4.93 -4.36
CA THR A 150 19.66 5.76 -3.27
C THR A 150 18.77 6.95 -2.95
N GLY A 151 17.88 7.33 -3.88
CA GLY A 151 17.13 8.58 -3.84
C GLY A 151 17.96 9.83 -4.17
N ASN A 152 19.20 9.66 -4.64
CA ASN A 152 20.10 10.74 -5.04
C ASN A 152 20.53 10.53 -6.50
N TYR A 153 20.22 11.48 -7.36
CA TYR A 153 20.48 11.36 -8.78
C TYR A 153 21.97 11.59 -9.05
N GLY A 154 22.66 10.53 -9.45
CA GLY A 154 24.08 10.52 -9.78
C GLY A 154 24.38 10.23 -11.25
N GLN A 155 25.66 9.96 -11.54
CA GLN A 155 26.13 9.64 -12.90
C GLN A 155 25.59 8.30 -13.42
N GLY A 156 25.36 7.35 -12.52
CA GLY A 156 24.74 6.08 -12.86
C GLY A 156 23.30 6.26 -13.37
N ASP A 157 22.53 7.14 -12.71
CA ASP A 157 21.18 7.52 -13.15
C ASP A 157 21.20 8.24 -14.48
N ALA A 158 22.09 9.23 -14.66
CA ALA A 158 22.27 9.93 -15.93
C ALA A 158 22.49 8.93 -17.07
N THR A 159 23.40 7.97 -16.87
CA THR A 159 23.70 6.93 -17.86
C THR A 159 22.52 6.00 -18.12
N ALA A 160 21.81 5.57 -17.06
CA ALA A 160 20.65 4.70 -17.18
C ALA A 160 19.49 5.39 -17.92
N VAL A 161 19.24 6.67 -17.64
CA VAL A 161 18.28 7.51 -18.36
C VAL A 161 18.66 7.66 -19.83
N SER A 162 19.92 7.95 -20.15
CA SER A 162 20.35 8.04 -21.56
C SER A 162 20.08 6.73 -22.32
N ARG A 163 20.31 5.58 -21.68
CA ARG A 163 20.02 4.26 -22.26
C ARG A 163 18.52 4.01 -22.42
N LEU A 164 17.70 4.39 -21.43
CA LEU A 164 16.24 4.30 -21.51
C LEU A 164 15.72 5.07 -22.73
N TYR A 165 16.09 6.35 -22.88
CA TYR A 165 15.66 7.17 -24.01
C TYR A 165 16.13 6.58 -25.33
N ARG A 166 17.39 6.15 -25.41
CA ARG A 166 17.96 5.54 -26.61
C ARG A 166 17.25 4.24 -27.00
N SER A 167 16.84 3.43 -26.02
CA SER A 167 16.07 2.21 -26.25
C SER A 167 14.70 2.47 -26.91
N LYS A 168 14.18 3.69 -26.75
CA LYS A 168 12.92 4.15 -27.34
C LYS A 168 13.13 4.99 -28.61
N GLY A 169 14.37 5.18 -29.05
CA GLY A 169 14.73 5.92 -30.26
C GLY A 169 14.84 7.44 -30.05
N PHE A 170 15.01 7.90 -28.81
CA PHE A 170 15.14 9.32 -28.47
C PHE A 170 16.47 9.63 -27.81
N HIS A 171 16.84 10.92 -27.82
CA HIS A 171 17.96 11.42 -27.02
C HIS A 171 17.42 12.02 -25.72
N ALA A 172 18.08 11.69 -24.61
CA ALA A 172 17.82 12.36 -23.34
C ALA A 172 18.47 13.75 -23.36
N GLN A 173 18.03 14.65 -22.46
CA GLN A 173 18.58 16.00 -22.42
C GLN A 173 20.01 15.99 -21.86
N GLU A 174 20.98 16.07 -22.76
CA GLU A 174 22.40 16.19 -22.42
C GLU A 174 22.77 17.60 -21.93
N PRO A 175 23.91 17.74 -21.23
CA PRO A 175 24.49 19.05 -20.93
C PRO A 175 24.67 19.90 -22.19
N GLY A 176 24.36 21.20 -22.06
CA GLY A 176 24.40 22.15 -23.16
C GLY A 176 25.82 22.48 -23.61
N VAL A 177 25.94 23.27 -24.69
CA VAL A 177 27.25 23.74 -25.20
C VAL A 177 28.01 24.52 -24.13
N THR A 178 27.32 25.38 -23.38
CA THR A 178 27.91 26.16 -22.29
C THR A 178 28.43 25.26 -21.17
N ASP A 179 27.66 24.23 -20.80
CA ASP A 179 28.10 23.25 -19.78
C ASP A 179 29.35 22.49 -20.25
N LYS A 180 29.38 22.08 -21.53
CA LYS A 180 30.54 21.41 -22.15
C LYS A 180 31.78 22.33 -22.20
N GLN A 181 31.60 23.62 -22.51
CA GLN A 181 32.68 24.60 -22.49
C GLN A 181 33.21 24.81 -21.07
N GLN A 182 32.31 24.95 -20.09
CA GLN A 182 32.70 25.14 -18.70
C GLN A 182 33.45 23.91 -18.15
N LEU A 183 33.00 22.69 -18.48
CA LEU A 183 33.75 21.47 -18.17
C LEU A 183 35.18 21.53 -18.70
N GLY A 184 35.34 21.86 -19.99
CA GLY A 184 36.66 21.99 -20.62
C GLY A 184 37.55 23.05 -19.95
N THR A 185 36.98 24.17 -19.51
CA THR A 185 37.75 25.19 -18.76
C THR A 185 38.24 24.69 -17.40
N LEU A 186 37.43 23.89 -16.69
CA LEU A 186 37.79 23.31 -15.39
C LEU A 186 38.85 22.21 -15.55
N GLU A 187 38.72 21.36 -16.58
CA GLU A 187 39.72 20.35 -16.91
C GLU A 187 41.08 20.98 -17.29
N ALA A 188 41.05 22.08 -18.05
CA ALA A 188 42.24 22.88 -18.36
C ALA A 188 42.85 23.51 -17.10
N ALA A 189 42.02 24.00 -16.16
CA ALA A 189 42.48 24.55 -14.89
C ALA A 189 43.22 23.49 -14.06
N VAL A 190 42.67 22.28 -13.92
CA VAL A 190 43.33 21.16 -13.24
C VAL A 190 44.66 20.81 -13.91
N THR A 191 44.68 20.71 -15.24
CA THR A 191 45.90 20.42 -16.01
C THR A 191 46.98 21.48 -15.76
N SER A 192 46.61 22.77 -15.75
CA SER A 192 47.55 23.87 -15.47
C SER A 192 48.08 23.84 -14.03
N ALA A 193 47.23 23.49 -13.06
CA ALA A 193 47.61 23.38 -11.66
C ALA A 193 48.56 22.19 -11.42
N GLN A 194 48.35 21.07 -12.11
CA GLN A 194 49.27 19.93 -12.09
C GLN A 194 50.65 20.30 -12.67
N GLN A 195 50.70 21.07 -13.75
CA GLN A 195 51.95 21.58 -14.32
C GLN A 195 52.68 22.51 -13.35
N ALA A 196 51.95 23.42 -12.68
CA ALA A 196 52.51 24.29 -11.65
C ALA A 196 53.08 23.49 -10.47
N MET A 197 52.40 22.41 -10.05
CA MET A 197 52.87 21.49 -9.01
C MET A 197 54.15 20.76 -9.40
N LEU A 198 54.25 20.31 -10.65
CA LEU A 198 55.46 19.66 -11.17
C LEU A 198 56.64 20.66 -11.24
N ALA A 199 56.39 21.89 -11.70
CA ALA A 199 57.39 22.95 -11.74
C ALA A 199 57.88 23.35 -10.34
N ALA A 200 56.96 23.46 -9.36
CA ALA A 200 57.30 23.77 -7.98
C ALA A 200 58.09 22.65 -7.27
N ARG A 201 57.91 21.38 -7.67
CA ARG A 201 58.70 20.25 -7.17
C ARG A 201 60.11 20.19 -7.75
N ASN A 202 60.31 20.65 -8.98
CA ASN A 202 61.60 20.65 -9.68
C ASN A 202 62.05 22.08 -10.06
N PRO A 203 62.35 22.96 -9.08
CA PRO A 203 62.76 24.34 -9.36
C PRO A 203 64.14 24.45 -10.06
N GLY A 204 64.86 23.34 -10.25
CA GLY A 204 66.27 23.31 -10.62
C GLY A 204 66.65 22.92 -12.06
N SER A 205 65.74 22.94 -13.05
CA SER A 205 66.14 22.65 -14.45
C SER A 205 66.62 23.89 -15.25
N GLY A 206 66.53 25.09 -14.67
CA GLY A 206 66.95 26.34 -15.31
C GLY A 206 67.99 27.10 -14.49
N SER A 207 69.25 26.97 -14.90
CA SER A 207 70.41 27.80 -14.52
C SER A 207 70.93 27.71 -13.08
N GLY A 208 72.20 27.30 -12.97
CA GLY A 208 72.97 27.30 -11.72
C GLY A 208 73.13 28.70 -11.12
N GLY A 209 73.06 28.74 -9.79
CA GLY A 209 73.26 29.95 -9.00
C GLY A 209 73.34 29.60 -7.53
N SER A 210 74.57 29.38 -7.05
CA SER A 210 74.91 29.29 -5.63
C SER A 210 74.48 30.58 -4.93
N GLY A 211 73.44 30.53 -4.08
CA GLY A 211 72.99 31.67 -3.26
C GLY A 211 72.24 31.16 -2.03
N GLY A 212 72.86 31.27 -0.86
CA GLY A 212 72.40 30.67 0.39
C GLY A 212 71.15 31.30 1.01
N GLY A 213 70.50 30.50 1.86
CA GLY A 213 69.66 30.95 2.97
C GLY A 213 68.17 31.15 2.69
N THR A 214 67.78 31.81 1.60
CA THR A 214 66.39 32.27 1.38
C THR A 214 65.61 31.47 0.33
N GLY A 215 66.27 30.59 -0.44
CA GLY A 215 65.62 29.76 -1.48
C GLY A 215 64.71 28.65 -0.92
N GLY A 216 64.95 28.21 0.33
CA GLY A 216 64.18 27.13 0.96
C GLY A 216 62.76 27.54 1.36
N GLU A 217 62.59 28.74 1.93
CA GLU A 217 61.26 29.25 2.28
C GLU A 217 60.46 29.60 1.03
N SER A 218 61.04 30.32 0.06
CA SER A 218 60.39 30.64 -1.20
C SER A 218 59.94 29.40 -1.97
N GLY A 219 60.77 28.35 -2.05
CA GLY A 219 60.39 27.08 -2.66
C GLY A 219 59.25 26.36 -1.91
N ARG A 220 59.25 26.41 -0.56
CA ARG A 220 58.16 25.84 0.26
C ARG A 220 56.85 26.61 0.09
N LEU A 221 56.90 27.94 0.00
CA LEU A 221 55.72 28.76 -0.29
C LEU A 221 55.18 28.46 -1.69
N GLN A 222 56.06 28.31 -2.70
CA GLN A 222 55.65 28.01 -4.07
C GLN A 222 55.00 26.63 -4.20
N LEU A 223 55.55 25.61 -3.52
CA LEU A 223 54.93 24.29 -3.45
C LEU A 223 53.57 24.33 -2.75
N LYS A 224 53.45 25.06 -1.64
CA LYS A 224 52.18 25.21 -0.91
C LYS A 224 51.12 25.92 -1.76
N ALA A 225 51.51 26.98 -2.48
CA ALA A 225 50.63 27.70 -3.39
C ALA A 225 50.16 26.83 -4.56
N ALA A 226 51.08 26.07 -5.18
CA ALA A 226 50.74 25.14 -6.25
C ALA A 226 49.81 24.01 -5.77
N GLN A 227 50.00 23.51 -4.54
CA GLN A 227 49.12 22.49 -3.95
C GLN A 227 47.73 23.06 -3.73
N GLN A 228 47.63 24.25 -3.13
CA GLN A 228 46.35 24.94 -2.91
C GLN A 228 45.62 25.21 -4.24
N GLN A 229 46.35 25.55 -5.30
CA GLN A 229 45.77 25.77 -6.62
C GLN A 229 45.22 24.47 -7.22
N LEU A 230 45.94 23.35 -7.06
CA LEU A 230 45.47 22.04 -7.51
C LEU A 230 44.23 21.61 -6.74
N ASP A 231 44.25 21.70 -5.41
CA ASP A 231 43.11 21.35 -4.56
C ASP A 231 41.87 22.19 -4.91
N ALA A 232 42.04 23.49 -5.18
CA ALA A 232 40.96 24.37 -5.60
C ALA A 232 40.41 24.03 -6.99
N ALA A 233 41.29 23.70 -7.95
CA ALA A 233 40.89 23.30 -9.29
C ALA A 233 40.14 21.96 -9.29
N ASP A 234 40.65 20.97 -8.54
CA ASP A 234 40.02 19.66 -8.38
C ASP A 234 38.66 19.79 -7.67
N ALA A 235 38.57 20.61 -6.61
CA ALA A 235 37.30 20.87 -5.93
C ALA A 235 36.28 21.56 -6.85
N ALA A 236 36.70 22.52 -7.67
CA ALA A 236 35.82 23.19 -8.63
C ALA A 236 35.34 22.24 -9.73
N LEU A 237 36.23 21.39 -10.26
CA LEU A 237 35.86 20.37 -11.25
C LEU A 237 34.87 19.36 -10.66
N LEU A 238 35.14 18.83 -9.46
CA LEU A 238 34.26 17.88 -8.78
C LEU A 238 32.88 18.48 -8.50
N ALA A 239 32.83 19.72 -8.00
CA ALA A 239 31.57 20.41 -7.75
C ALA A 239 30.76 20.61 -9.03
N PHE A 240 31.42 20.93 -10.15
CA PHE A 240 30.76 21.06 -11.44
C PHE A 240 30.28 19.71 -11.98
N GLN A 241 31.13 18.67 -11.91
CA GLN A 241 30.80 17.32 -12.36
C GLN A 241 29.61 16.71 -11.59
N ALA A 242 29.41 17.09 -10.33
CA ALA A 242 28.26 16.66 -9.55
C ALA A 242 26.90 17.16 -10.12
N GLY A 243 26.89 18.30 -10.81
CA GLY A 243 25.72 18.86 -11.50
C GLY A 243 25.69 18.61 -13.02
N TYR A 244 26.74 18.00 -13.56
CA TYR A 244 26.93 17.78 -14.99
C TYR A 244 26.40 16.41 -15.40
N GLY A 245 25.40 16.36 -16.28
CA GLY A 245 24.94 15.10 -16.85
C GLY A 245 23.54 15.20 -17.44
N THR A 246 23.00 14.05 -17.84
CA THR A 246 21.67 13.94 -18.44
C THR A 246 20.59 14.35 -17.45
N LYS A 247 19.63 15.13 -17.93
CA LYS A 247 18.45 15.57 -17.17
C LYS A 247 17.17 14.97 -17.76
N VAL A 248 16.14 14.86 -16.92
CA VAL A 248 14.79 14.42 -17.25
C VAL A 248 13.82 15.55 -16.94
N PRO A 249 13.34 16.29 -17.95
CA PRO A 249 12.31 17.31 -17.77
C PRO A 249 11.04 16.76 -17.14
N ALA A 250 10.38 17.59 -16.31
CA ALA A 250 9.15 17.19 -15.61
C ALA A 250 8.05 16.69 -16.56
N GLY A 251 7.91 17.32 -17.73
CA GLY A 251 6.91 16.94 -18.72
C GLY A 251 7.21 15.68 -19.53
N GLU A 252 8.41 15.10 -19.43
CA GLU A 252 8.81 13.92 -20.23
C GLU A 252 8.50 12.59 -19.53
N VAL A 253 8.08 12.61 -18.27
CA VAL A 253 7.73 11.40 -17.52
C VAL A 253 6.40 11.58 -16.82
N VAL A 254 5.52 10.60 -16.97
CA VAL A 254 4.28 10.48 -16.21
C VAL A 254 4.37 9.22 -15.35
N PHE A 255 4.19 9.39 -14.04
CA PHE A 255 4.14 8.27 -13.11
C PHE A 255 2.70 7.79 -12.90
N LEU A 256 2.51 6.48 -12.99
CA LEU A 256 1.26 5.80 -12.69
C LEU A 256 1.48 4.78 -11.56
N PRO A 257 0.62 4.73 -10.54
CA PRO A 257 0.81 3.83 -9.40
C PRO A 257 0.78 2.36 -9.82
N ASP A 258 -0.10 2.06 -10.78
CA ASP A 258 -0.36 0.72 -11.29
C ASP A 258 -0.20 0.68 -12.81
N LEU A 259 0.57 -0.30 -13.29
CA LEU A 259 0.77 -0.60 -14.71
C LEU A 259 0.69 -2.13 -14.90
N PRO A 260 0.14 -2.63 -16.04
CA PRO A 260 -0.38 -1.87 -17.17
C PRO A 260 -1.69 -1.13 -16.86
N ALA A 261 -1.87 0.01 -17.51
CA ALA A 261 -3.08 0.84 -17.43
C ALA A 261 -3.71 1.01 -18.81
N ARG A 262 -5.02 1.22 -18.87
CA ARG A 262 -5.73 1.47 -20.12
C ARG A 262 -6.02 2.95 -20.25
N LEU A 263 -5.73 3.53 -21.42
CA LEU A 263 -6.05 4.91 -21.71
C LEU A 263 -7.50 5.01 -22.20
N ASP A 264 -8.41 5.54 -21.39
CA ASP A 264 -9.84 5.57 -21.74
C ASP A 264 -10.20 6.76 -22.60
N LYS A 265 -9.83 7.96 -22.13
CA LYS A 265 -10.09 9.22 -22.82
C LYS A 265 -8.78 9.86 -23.22
N VAL A 266 -8.72 10.38 -24.44
CA VAL A 266 -7.65 11.25 -24.91
C VAL A 266 -8.22 12.64 -25.13
N SER A 267 -7.60 13.63 -24.51
CA SER A 267 -8.07 15.02 -24.51
C SER A 267 -7.24 15.93 -25.41
N VAL A 268 -6.10 15.45 -25.92
CA VAL A 268 -5.19 16.19 -26.80
C VAL A 268 -5.10 15.56 -28.18
N LYS A 269 -4.92 16.40 -29.20
CA LYS A 269 -4.72 16.02 -30.60
C LYS A 269 -3.37 16.50 -31.10
N ILE A 270 -2.92 15.94 -32.22
CA ILE A 270 -1.72 16.43 -32.91
C ILE A 270 -1.91 17.90 -33.28
N GLY A 271 -0.93 18.73 -32.96
CA GLY A 271 -0.95 20.19 -33.15
C GLY A 271 -1.31 21.00 -31.90
N ASP A 272 -1.94 20.37 -30.90
CA ASP A 272 -2.37 21.05 -29.66
C ASP A 272 -1.18 21.44 -28.78
N THR A 273 -1.39 22.45 -27.93
CA THR A 273 -0.48 22.78 -26.83
C THR A 273 -0.91 22.03 -25.56
N PRO A 274 -0.08 21.16 -24.97
CA PRO A 274 -0.48 20.33 -23.83
C PRO A 274 -0.37 21.11 -22.50
N SER A 275 -1.30 22.03 -22.24
CA SER A 275 -1.36 22.83 -21.01
C SER A 275 -2.40 22.34 -19.97
N GLY A 276 -3.13 21.26 -20.28
CA GLY A 276 -4.16 20.68 -19.42
C GLY A 276 -4.13 19.16 -19.41
N PRO A 277 -5.20 18.49 -18.93
CA PRO A 277 -5.30 17.03 -18.95
C PRO A 277 -5.07 16.46 -20.35
N VAL A 278 -4.14 15.51 -20.48
CA VAL A 278 -3.86 14.83 -21.75
C VAL A 278 -4.80 13.66 -22.00
N GLY A 279 -5.37 13.09 -20.93
CA GLY A 279 -6.30 11.98 -21.00
C GLY A 279 -6.70 11.45 -19.62
N THR A 280 -7.39 10.32 -19.59
CA THR A 280 -7.68 9.58 -18.36
C THR A 280 -7.26 8.13 -18.53
N VAL A 281 -6.66 7.56 -17.49
CA VAL A 281 -6.33 6.13 -17.43
C VAL A 281 -7.18 5.44 -16.39
N THR A 282 -7.68 4.25 -16.71
CA THR A 282 -8.13 3.31 -15.70
C THR A 282 -7.05 2.27 -15.49
N SER A 283 -6.69 2.03 -14.24
CA SER A 283 -5.87 0.87 -13.93
C SER A 283 -6.72 -0.39 -14.11
N SER A 284 -6.06 -1.52 -14.40
CA SER A 284 -6.70 -2.84 -14.37
C SER A 284 -7.06 -3.32 -12.94
N LYS A 285 -6.91 -2.43 -11.96
CA LYS A 285 -7.12 -2.70 -10.55
C LYS A 285 -8.61 -2.58 -10.24
N VAL A 286 -9.15 -3.67 -9.72
CA VAL A 286 -10.51 -3.72 -9.20
C VAL A 286 -10.45 -3.36 -7.72
N VAL A 287 -11.43 -2.58 -7.27
CA VAL A 287 -11.65 -2.26 -5.87
C VAL A 287 -13.07 -2.68 -5.50
N VAL A 288 -13.28 -3.03 -4.24
CA VAL A 288 -14.60 -3.34 -3.72
C VAL A 288 -14.99 -2.29 -2.72
N GLN A 289 -16.09 -1.60 -2.96
CA GLN A 289 -16.66 -0.65 -2.00
C GLN A 289 -17.77 -1.34 -1.24
N ALA A 290 -17.71 -1.30 0.08
CA ALA A 290 -18.74 -1.86 0.93
C ALA A 290 -19.10 -0.86 2.04
N VAL A 291 -20.23 -1.10 2.69
CA VAL A 291 -20.67 -0.29 3.84
C VAL A 291 -20.79 -1.18 5.05
N VAL A 292 -20.16 -0.75 6.15
CA VAL A 292 -20.10 -1.49 7.42
C VAL A 292 -20.84 -0.69 8.51
N PRO A 293 -21.61 -1.34 9.40
CA PRO A 293 -22.22 -0.66 10.54
C PRO A 293 -21.19 0.04 11.45
N SER A 294 -21.54 1.18 12.05
CA SER A 294 -20.60 1.98 12.84
C SER A 294 -19.99 1.25 14.04
N ASN A 295 -20.72 0.30 14.64
CA ASN A 295 -20.22 -0.52 15.75
C ASN A 295 -19.07 -1.45 15.30
N ASP A 296 -19.21 -2.04 14.12
CA ASP A 296 -18.22 -2.94 13.55
C ASP A 296 -17.04 -2.17 12.96
N ALA A 297 -17.30 -0.99 12.41
CA ALA A 297 -16.28 -0.12 11.82
C ALA A 297 -15.19 0.30 12.83
N LYS A 298 -15.50 0.35 14.13
CA LYS A 298 -14.53 0.64 15.21
C LYS A 298 -13.46 -0.45 15.36
N LEU A 299 -13.76 -1.66 14.89
CA LEU A 299 -12.83 -2.79 14.87
C LEU A 299 -11.92 -2.76 13.65
N LEU A 300 -12.20 -1.92 12.65
CA LEU A 300 -11.51 -1.91 11.37
C LEU A 300 -10.34 -0.91 11.36
N HIS A 301 -9.23 -1.32 10.76
CA HIS A 301 -8.13 -0.43 10.42
C HIS A 301 -7.54 -0.78 9.06
N LYS A 302 -6.84 0.18 8.43
CA LYS A 302 -6.12 -0.06 7.17
C LYS A 302 -5.15 -1.23 7.33
N GLY A 303 -4.98 -2.03 6.27
CA GLY A 303 -4.13 -3.21 6.25
C GLY A 303 -4.79 -4.51 6.69
N MET A 304 -6.04 -4.49 7.16
CA MET A 304 -6.76 -5.72 7.47
C MET A 304 -7.03 -6.55 6.21
N THR A 305 -6.86 -7.86 6.32
CA THR A 305 -7.18 -8.80 5.24
C THR A 305 -8.69 -8.97 5.09
N ALA A 306 -9.16 -8.90 3.85
CA ALA A 306 -10.55 -9.13 3.49
C ALA A 306 -10.65 -10.26 2.46
N GLN A 307 -11.67 -11.10 2.59
CA GLN A 307 -12.05 -12.06 1.57
C GLN A 307 -13.26 -11.51 0.80
N VAL A 308 -13.13 -11.40 -0.51
CA VAL A 308 -14.18 -10.98 -1.43
C VAL A 308 -14.72 -12.20 -2.16
N GLU A 309 -16.03 -12.41 -2.11
CA GLU A 309 -16.73 -13.50 -2.77
C GLU A 309 -17.86 -12.95 -3.65
N PRO A 310 -17.66 -12.88 -4.98
CA PRO A 310 -18.71 -12.55 -5.93
C PRO A 310 -19.75 -13.70 -6.06
N PRO A 311 -20.88 -13.47 -6.76
CA PRO A 311 -21.92 -14.48 -6.98
C PRO A 311 -21.47 -15.77 -7.68
N ASP A 312 -20.31 -15.75 -8.36
CA ASP A 312 -19.71 -16.94 -8.98
C ASP A 312 -18.99 -17.85 -7.97
N GLY A 313 -18.93 -17.45 -6.70
CA GLY A 313 -18.37 -18.21 -5.58
C GLY A 313 -16.83 -18.18 -5.51
N LYS A 314 -16.15 -17.46 -6.41
CA LYS A 314 -14.68 -17.41 -6.40
C LYS A 314 -14.17 -16.43 -5.37
N LYS A 315 -13.60 -16.96 -4.29
CA LYS A 315 -13.03 -16.17 -3.21
C LYS A 315 -11.67 -15.60 -3.59
N VAL A 316 -11.52 -14.29 -3.45
CA VAL A 316 -10.28 -13.55 -3.68
C VAL A 316 -9.89 -12.84 -2.39
N GLU A 317 -8.61 -12.93 -2.01
CA GLU A 317 -8.09 -12.15 -0.88
C GLU A 317 -7.73 -10.73 -1.33
N GLY A 318 -8.06 -9.75 -0.49
CA GLY A 318 -7.76 -8.35 -0.67
C GLY A 318 -7.42 -7.68 0.65
N GLU A 319 -7.16 -6.38 0.60
CA GLU A 319 -6.71 -5.58 1.73
C GLU A 319 -7.61 -4.35 1.90
N LEU A 320 -8.00 -4.06 3.14
CA LEU A 320 -8.71 -2.84 3.49
C LEU A 320 -7.78 -1.63 3.38
N VAL A 321 -7.99 -0.79 2.36
CA VAL A 321 -7.10 0.36 2.03
C VAL A 321 -7.67 1.71 2.46
N ALA A 322 -8.99 1.84 2.60
CA ALA A 322 -9.64 3.06 3.06
C ALA A 322 -10.91 2.76 3.89
N LEU A 323 -11.22 3.65 4.84
CA LEU A 323 -12.42 3.61 5.67
C LEU A 323 -12.94 5.04 5.92
N GLY A 324 -14.26 5.19 6.01
CA GLY A 324 -14.91 6.47 6.28
C GLY A 324 -14.62 7.51 5.18
N GLY A 325 -14.26 8.73 5.62
CA GLY A 325 -14.01 9.86 4.71
C GLY A 325 -12.84 9.68 3.74
N ASP A 326 -11.98 8.68 3.96
CA ASP A 326 -10.87 8.36 3.06
C ASP A 326 -11.30 7.57 1.82
N VAL A 327 -12.51 7.01 1.80
CA VAL A 327 -13.03 6.28 0.64
C VAL A 327 -13.38 7.29 -0.46
N PRO A 328 -12.83 7.16 -1.68
CA PRO A 328 -13.16 8.04 -2.79
C PRO A 328 -14.67 7.99 -3.09
N LYS A 329 -15.31 9.16 -3.18
CA LYS A 329 -16.70 9.26 -3.61
C LYS A 329 -16.77 9.01 -5.12
N ASN A 330 -17.44 7.94 -5.54
CA ASN A 330 -17.66 7.68 -6.96
C ASN A 330 -18.94 8.39 -7.42
N ASP A 331 -18.79 9.36 -8.32
CA ASP A 331 -19.90 10.13 -8.93
C ASP A 331 -20.56 9.42 -10.13
N ALA A 332 -20.26 8.13 -10.36
CA ALA A 332 -20.64 7.41 -11.57
C ALA A 332 -21.50 6.17 -11.30
N GLY A 333 -22.83 6.34 -11.31
CA GLY A 333 -23.78 5.24 -11.57
C GLY A 333 -24.93 5.12 -10.57
N ASN A 334 -26.15 5.40 -11.03
CA ASN A 334 -27.42 5.24 -10.33
C ASN A 334 -27.58 3.92 -9.56
N GLY A 335 -27.80 4.04 -8.25
CA GLY A 335 -28.32 2.99 -7.37
C GLY A 335 -28.61 3.60 -6.01
N GLU A 336 -29.75 4.28 -5.89
CA GLU A 336 -30.40 4.73 -4.65
C GLU A 336 -29.45 5.13 -3.50
N ASN A 337 -28.97 6.37 -3.58
CA ASN A 337 -28.64 7.13 -2.38
C ASN A 337 -29.89 7.16 -1.47
N PRO A 338 -29.82 6.73 -0.20
CA PRO A 338 -30.79 7.21 0.77
C PRO A 338 -30.57 8.72 0.89
N ALA A 339 -31.63 9.47 0.61
CA ALA A 339 -31.60 10.92 0.61
C ALA A 339 -31.16 11.54 1.96
N GLY A 340 -30.42 12.66 1.87
CA GLY A 340 -30.17 13.63 2.95
C GLY A 340 -28.80 13.45 3.62
N THR A 341 -27.90 14.44 3.74
CA THR A 341 -28.09 15.89 3.80
C THR A 341 -26.74 16.56 3.53
N SER A 342 -26.72 17.62 2.74
CA SER A 342 -25.64 18.61 2.72
C SER A 342 -25.74 19.51 3.94
N GLY A 343 -24.69 19.56 4.76
CA GLY A 343 -24.47 20.61 5.75
C GLY A 343 -24.89 20.25 7.18
N GLY A 344 -23.94 20.39 8.10
CA GLY A 344 -24.18 20.34 9.54
C GLY A 344 -23.18 19.43 10.24
N GLY A 345 -22.22 20.02 10.96
CA GLY A 345 -21.40 19.29 11.92
C GLY A 345 -22.31 18.69 12.98
N GLY A 346 -22.38 17.36 12.99
CA GLY A 346 -23.05 16.56 14.00
C GLY A 346 -22.41 15.19 13.98
N ASP A 347 -21.71 14.84 15.05
CA ASP A 347 -21.13 13.52 15.30
C ASP A 347 -22.26 12.49 15.47
N ASP A 348 -22.88 12.08 14.38
CA ASP A 348 -23.86 11.00 14.40
C ASP A 348 -23.11 9.65 14.45
N ALA A 349 -22.80 9.21 15.67
CA ALA A 349 -22.01 8.00 15.96
C ALA A 349 -22.65 6.68 15.45
N SER A 350 -23.79 6.75 14.76
CA SER A 350 -24.55 5.62 14.23
C SER A 350 -24.58 5.52 12.69
N ALA A 351 -23.98 6.48 11.96
CA ALA A 351 -23.98 6.44 10.49
C ALA A 351 -23.13 5.27 9.96
N PRO A 352 -23.60 4.52 8.94
CA PRO A 352 -22.80 3.47 8.31
C PRO A 352 -21.49 4.01 7.74
N VAL A 353 -20.41 3.25 7.88
CA VAL A 353 -19.06 3.66 7.49
C VAL A 353 -18.69 2.97 6.17
N PRO A 354 -18.40 3.73 5.09
CA PRO A 354 -17.92 3.14 3.85
C PRO A 354 -16.50 2.58 4.04
N VAL A 355 -16.19 1.50 3.34
CA VAL A 355 -14.87 0.86 3.32
C VAL A 355 -14.47 0.50 1.90
N GLN A 356 -13.18 0.54 1.60
CA GLN A 356 -12.63 0.17 0.30
C GLN A 356 -11.61 -0.95 0.42
N ILE A 357 -11.83 -2.04 -0.31
CA ILE A 357 -10.95 -3.20 -0.37
C ILE A 357 -10.23 -3.19 -1.71
N SER A 358 -8.91 -3.23 -1.67
CA SER A 358 -8.05 -3.42 -2.84
C SER A 358 -7.86 -4.91 -3.09
N VAL A 359 -8.11 -5.38 -4.31
CA VAL A 359 -7.78 -6.75 -4.71
C VAL A 359 -6.56 -6.77 -5.65
N PRO A 360 -5.83 -7.91 -5.73
CA PRO A 360 -4.72 -8.07 -6.67
C PRO A 360 -5.14 -7.78 -8.12
N SER A 361 -4.24 -7.18 -8.90
CA SER A 361 -4.50 -6.84 -10.31
C SER A 361 -4.86 -8.09 -11.13
N GLY A 362 -5.89 -7.96 -11.97
CA GLY A 362 -6.38 -9.05 -12.82
C GLY A 362 -7.48 -9.90 -12.18
N GLU A 363 -7.56 -9.94 -10.86
CA GLU A 363 -8.65 -10.60 -10.14
C GLU A 363 -9.95 -9.79 -10.23
N LEU A 364 -11.09 -10.48 -10.17
CA LEU A 364 -12.45 -9.90 -10.19
C LEU A 364 -12.79 -9.02 -11.40
N THR A 365 -11.93 -8.93 -12.41
CA THR A 365 -12.13 -8.11 -13.63
C THR A 365 -13.41 -8.48 -14.39
N LYS A 366 -13.81 -9.76 -14.36
CA LYS A 366 -15.07 -10.25 -14.97
C LYS A 366 -16.30 -9.94 -14.13
N ASN A 367 -16.11 -9.65 -12.84
CA ASN A 367 -17.16 -9.35 -11.87
C ASN A 367 -17.29 -7.84 -11.63
N ALA A 368 -16.52 -7.02 -12.37
CA ALA A 368 -16.62 -5.57 -12.31
C ALA A 368 -18.04 -5.10 -12.65
N ASN A 369 -18.50 -4.10 -11.92
CA ASN A 369 -19.88 -3.61 -11.85
C ASN A 369 -20.89 -4.61 -11.26
N GLY A 370 -20.41 -5.67 -10.59
CA GLY A 370 -21.24 -6.64 -9.86
C GLY A 370 -21.24 -6.38 -8.35
N SER A 371 -21.98 -7.21 -7.60
CA SER A 371 -21.92 -7.25 -6.15
C SER A 371 -20.95 -8.31 -5.65
N ALA A 372 -20.48 -8.19 -4.40
CA ALA A 372 -19.71 -9.22 -3.72
C ALA A 372 -19.96 -9.18 -2.21
N LYS A 373 -19.92 -10.37 -1.59
CA LYS A 373 -19.85 -10.51 -0.14
C LYS A 373 -18.41 -10.27 0.30
N VAL A 374 -18.21 -9.35 1.23
CA VAL A 374 -16.91 -9.02 1.81
C VAL A 374 -16.85 -9.53 3.24
N THR A 375 -15.81 -10.27 3.58
CA THR A 375 -15.54 -10.77 4.94
C THR A 375 -14.18 -10.25 5.40
N ILE A 376 -14.17 -9.25 6.29
CA ILE A 376 -12.96 -8.61 6.81
C ILE A 376 -12.55 -9.30 8.11
N LYS A 377 -11.32 -9.81 8.19
CA LYS A 377 -10.80 -10.46 9.40
C LYS A 377 -10.38 -9.38 10.40
N VAL A 378 -11.03 -9.31 11.56
CA VAL A 378 -10.76 -8.30 12.60
C VAL A 378 -9.90 -8.82 13.74
N GLY A 379 -9.80 -10.15 13.89
CA GLY A 379 -8.92 -10.79 14.87
C GLY A 379 -8.94 -12.29 14.71
N ALA A 380 -7.86 -12.95 15.10
CA ALA A 380 -7.75 -14.40 15.18
C ALA A 380 -7.13 -14.79 16.52
N SER A 381 -7.48 -15.97 17.03
CA SER A 381 -6.82 -16.54 18.19
C SER A 381 -5.39 -16.95 17.86
N ASP A 382 -4.51 -16.97 18.86
CA ASP A 382 -3.14 -17.46 18.73
C ASP A 382 -3.13 -18.99 18.65
N GLY A 383 -3.40 -19.53 17.46
CA GLY A 383 -3.54 -20.97 17.23
C GLY A 383 -4.82 -21.54 17.86
N ASP A 384 -4.75 -22.82 18.27
CA ASP A 384 -5.88 -23.52 18.87
C ASP A 384 -6.04 -23.16 20.35
N VAL A 385 -7.15 -22.50 20.66
CA VAL A 385 -7.52 -22.06 22.02
C VAL A 385 -8.72 -22.86 22.53
N LEU A 386 -8.90 -22.91 23.86
CA LEU A 386 -10.11 -23.51 24.44
C LEU A 386 -11.30 -22.60 24.18
N THR A 387 -12.37 -23.15 23.65
CA THR A 387 -13.59 -22.42 23.31
C THR A 387 -14.82 -23.07 23.91
N VAL A 388 -15.76 -22.23 24.30
CA VAL A 388 -17.12 -22.64 24.72
C VAL A 388 -18.17 -21.81 24.00
N PRO A 389 -19.41 -22.31 23.85
CA PRO A 389 -20.49 -21.49 23.33
C PRO A 389 -20.66 -20.25 24.20
N VAL A 390 -20.93 -19.09 23.58
CA VAL A 390 -21.12 -17.82 24.32
C VAL A 390 -22.20 -17.95 25.40
N ALA A 391 -23.21 -18.79 25.18
CA ALA A 391 -24.27 -19.07 26.15
C ALA A 391 -23.80 -19.77 27.43
N ALA A 392 -22.64 -20.44 27.44
CA ALA A 392 -22.05 -21.04 28.64
C ALA A 392 -21.28 -20.05 29.51
N LEU A 393 -21.01 -18.85 29.00
CA LEU A 393 -20.26 -17.82 29.70
C LEU A 393 -21.21 -16.93 30.51
N HIS A 394 -20.99 -16.87 31.81
CA HIS A 394 -21.77 -16.03 32.73
C HIS A 394 -20.87 -15.04 33.44
N THR A 395 -21.35 -13.81 33.64
CA THR A 395 -20.70 -12.83 34.49
C THR A 395 -21.27 -12.91 35.90
N SER A 396 -20.39 -13.11 36.88
CA SER A 396 -20.76 -13.13 38.29
C SER A 396 -20.85 -11.69 38.83
N ALA A 397 -21.47 -11.51 40.00
CA ALA A 397 -21.71 -10.19 40.61
C ALA A 397 -20.42 -9.41 40.94
N ASP A 398 -19.29 -10.10 40.98
CA ASP A 398 -17.92 -9.58 41.12
C ASP A 398 -17.32 -9.08 39.79
N GLY A 399 -18.05 -9.16 38.68
CA GLY A 399 -17.60 -8.79 37.34
C GLY A 399 -16.68 -9.84 36.68
N GLN A 400 -16.45 -10.99 37.32
CA GLN A 400 -15.61 -12.05 36.76
C GLN A 400 -16.43 -12.99 35.87
N ALA A 401 -15.84 -13.40 34.75
CA ALA A 401 -16.43 -14.39 33.85
C ALA A 401 -16.25 -15.82 34.41
N LYS A 402 -17.31 -16.62 34.35
CA LYS A 402 -17.36 -17.99 34.87
C LYS A 402 -18.10 -18.89 33.87
N VAL A 403 -17.73 -20.16 33.85
CA VAL A 403 -18.44 -21.23 33.12
C VAL A 403 -18.91 -22.29 34.09
N GLN A 404 -20.11 -22.81 33.89
CA GLN A 404 -20.66 -23.90 34.69
C GLN A 404 -20.28 -25.24 34.10
N VAL A 405 -19.48 -26.03 34.81
CA VAL A 405 -18.99 -27.32 34.32
C VAL A 405 -19.72 -28.46 35.02
N LEU A 406 -20.25 -29.40 34.25
CA LEU A 406 -20.88 -30.61 34.75
C LEU A 406 -19.80 -31.65 35.11
N ARG A 407 -19.67 -31.94 36.40
CA ARG A 407 -18.78 -32.97 36.96
C ARG A 407 -19.62 -34.09 37.55
N GLY A 408 -19.84 -35.16 36.78
CA GLY A 408 -20.78 -36.22 37.16
C GLY A 408 -22.21 -35.68 37.20
N SER A 409 -22.83 -35.64 38.37
CA SER A 409 -24.18 -35.09 38.57
C SER A 409 -24.21 -33.69 39.21
N LYS A 410 -23.06 -33.04 39.37
CA LYS A 410 -22.93 -31.72 40.03
C LYS A 410 -22.43 -30.66 39.05
N VAL A 411 -23.00 -29.47 39.14
CA VAL A 411 -22.56 -28.28 38.39
C VAL A 411 -21.61 -27.48 39.28
N VAL A 412 -20.43 -27.13 38.75
CA VAL A 412 -19.39 -26.36 39.44
C VAL A 412 -19.02 -25.12 38.63
N ASP A 413 -18.99 -23.96 39.27
CA ASP A 413 -18.54 -22.72 38.64
C ASP A 413 -17.01 -22.71 38.53
N VAL A 414 -16.50 -22.48 37.33
CA VAL A 414 -15.07 -22.32 37.04
C VAL A 414 -14.82 -20.91 36.54
N ALA A 415 -13.93 -20.18 37.22
CA ALA A 415 -13.52 -18.85 36.79
C ALA A 415 -12.62 -18.92 35.54
N VAL A 416 -12.95 -18.08 34.55
CA VAL A 416 -12.25 -18.03 33.27
C VAL A 416 -12.00 -16.57 32.87
N LYS A 417 -10.93 -16.32 32.12
CA LYS A 417 -10.74 -15.08 31.38
C LYS A 417 -11.28 -15.27 29.97
N ALA A 418 -12.26 -14.45 29.58
CA ALA A 418 -12.79 -14.45 28.23
C ALA A 418 -11.82 -13.72 27.27
N GLY A 419 -11.60 -14.30 26.09
CA GLY A 419 -10.78 -13.78 25.01
C GLY A 419 -11.63 -13.40 23.79
N LEU A 420 -11.16 -13.75 22.59
CA LEU A 420 -11.86 -13.49 21.33
C LEU A 420 -13.20 -14.23 21.26
N SER A 421 -14.26 -13.55 20.81
CA SER A 421 -15.57 -14.16 20.54
C SER A 421 -15.84 -14.15 19.04
N ALA A 422 -16.13 -15.32 18.47
CA ALA A 422 -16.38 -15.51 17.05
C ALA A 422 -17.22 -16.78 16.80
N GLU A 423 -18.03 -16.79 15.75
CA GLU A 423 -18.80 -17.98 15.31
C GLU A 423 -19.70 -18.59 16.42
N GLY A 424 -20.19 -17.77 17.35
CA GLY A 424 -21.01 -18.22 18.50
C GLY A 424 -20.20 -18.90 19.62
N GLN A 425 -18.87 -18.89 19.51
CA GLN A 425 -17.93 -19.41 20.48
C GLN A 425 -17.14 -18.26 21.12
N VAL A 426 -16.66 -18.47 22.34
CA VAL A 426 -15.77 -17.55 23.04
C VAL A 426 -14.54 -18.29 23.52
N GLU A 427 -13.37 -17.73 23.22
CA GLU A 427 -12.10 -18.16 23.78
C GLU A 427 -12.11 -17.99 25.29
N ILE A 428 -11.66 -19.00 26.00
CA ILE A 428 -11.56 -18.99 27.45
C ILE A 428 -10.18 -19.44 27.91
N THR A 429 -9.60 -18.68 28.83
CA THR A 429 -8.39 -19.08 29.57
C THR A 429 -8.79 -19.39 31.01
N PRO A 430 -8.81 -20.67 31.43
CA PRO A 430 -9.13 -21.03 32.80
C PRO A 430 -8.02 -20.62 33.78
N SER A 431 -8.39 -20.33 35.02
CA SER A 431 -7.43 -20.14 36.10
C SER A 431 -6.83 -21.49 36.51
N GLY A 432 -5.68 -21.85 35.94
CA GLY A 432 -5.01 -23.15 36.16
C GLY A 432 -5.65 -24.30 35.38
N ASP A 433 -5.48 -25.55 35.83
CA ASP A 433 -5.95 -26.78 35.14
C ASP A 433 -7.45 -27.10 35.37
N ALA A 434 -8.26 -26.11 35.74
CA ALA A 434 -9.65 -26.31 36.17
C ALA A 434 -10.59 -26.73 35.02
N LEU A 435 -10.17 -26.55 33.76
CA LEU A 435 -10.95 -26.84 32.57
C LEU A 435 -10.06 -27.42 31.46
N LYS A 436 -10.56 -28.44 30.77
CA LYS A 436 -9.87 -29.13 29.67
C LYS A 436 -10.81 -29.34 28.49
N GLU A 437 -10.21 -29.62 27.34
CA GLU A 437 -10.95 -30.07 26.16
C GLU A 437 -11.80 -31.32 26.48
N GLY A 438 -13.03 -31.35 25.98
CA GLY A 438 -14.03 -32.41 26.21
C GLY A 438 -14.90 -32.21 27.46
N ASP A 439 -14.55 -31.26 28.35
CA ASP A 439 -15.37 -30.95 29.53
C ASP A 439 -16.77 -30.45 29.12
N GLN A 440 -17.81 -30.89 29.84
CA GLN A 440 -19.19 -30.50 29.54
C GLN A 440 -19.56 -29.22 30.30
N VAL A 441 -19.77 -28.12 29.57
CA VAL A 441 -20.24 -26.85 30.13
C VAL A 441 -21.75 -26.68 29.92
N VAL A 442 -22.43 -26.12 30.90
CA VAL A 442 -23.87 -25.87 30.85
C VAL A 442 -24.15 -24.65 29.96
N VAL A 443 -25.04 -24.80 28.97
CA VAL A 443 -25.50 -23.73 28.06
C VAL A 443 -26.98 -23.38 28.24
N GLY A 444 -27.70 -24.19 29.02
CA GLY A 444 -29.12 -24.01 29.33
C GLY A 444 -29.59 -24.96 30.43
N GLN A 445 -30.68 -24.62 31.10
CA GLN A 445 -31.29 -25.43 32.18
C GLN A 445 -32.70 -25.86 31.84
#